data_AF-A0A9D0T4Q1-F1
#
_entry.id   AF-A0A9D0T4Q1-F1
#
_cell.length_a   1.000
_cell.length_b   1.000
_cell.length_c   1.000
_cell.angle_alpha   90.00
_cell.angle_beta   90.00
_cell.angle_gamma   90.00
#
_symmetry.space_group_name_H-M   'P 1'
#
loop_
_entity.id
_entity.type
_entity.pdbx_description
1 polymer ?
#
loop_
_entity_poly.entity_id
_entity_poly.type
_entity_poly.pdbx_seq_one_letter_code
_entity_poly.pdbx_strand_id
1 'polypeptide(L)'
;MPPFLRWPLVALALLFMMPVQALSVYDVIQLSQKNYSDQDIQALIQATNSAFKLQAEDVVQLKEMGLGEPLIQAMLKAAPVEAENHPAASVIDEQTHSEPPVPVAQKTIAGGRFDFEAFQEAESGSHHHNAVILAGVQLLVLRATGEFTSVAARADAVVKRLERAVSMGAGTFHATAAGGNHAVMFYARSADKPVSILQVSHREAHAYQKRSGRKVTPVLLAAYWSDLLSDYWSIAINKTAPNRLADVHDGEVLTALHQQWQTSRETTSAQLADAAQLLPRRQQQHLLRLASTVPHDFLINRTHLVKPP
;
A
#
# COMPACT_ATOMS: atom_id res chain seq x y z
N MET A 1 44.02 -2.84 -69.65
CA MET A 1 43.10 -4.00 -69.62
C MET A 1 43.53 -4.92 -68.48
N PRO A 2 42.60 -5.69 -67.87
CA PRO A 2 41.95 -5.59 -66.54
C PRO A 2 42.89 -6.03 -65.36
N PRO A 3 42.49 -6.30 -64.07
CA PRO A 3 41.16 -6.43 -63.48
C PRO A 3 40.89 -5.72 -62.12
N PHE A 4 39.58 -5.64 -61.85
CA PHE A 4 38.90 -5.13 -60.66
C PHE A 4 39.11 -6.04 -59.44
N LEU A 5 39.47 -5.46 -58.30
CA LEU A 5 39.55 -6.15 -57.01
C LEU A 5 38.28 -5.85 -56.19
N ARG A 6 37.55 -6.93 -55.87
CA ARG A 6 36.30 -6.98 -55.11
C ARG A 6 36.60 -6.91 -53.61
N TRP A 7 36.01 -5.96 -52.89
CA TRP A 7 35.98 -5.96 -51.42
C TRP A 7 34.60 -6.41 -50.95
N PRO A 8 34.47 -7.48 -50.16
CA PRO A 8 33.18 -7.87 -49.61
C PRO A 8 32.76 -6.93 -48.48
N LEU A 9 31.54 -6.39 -48.62
CA LEU A 9 30.76 -5.76 -47.57
C LEU A 9 30.41 -6.80 -46.50
N VAL A 10 31.10 -6.78 -45.37
CA VAL A 10 30.70 -7.52 -44.17
C VAL A 10 29.62 -6.71 -43.47
N ALA A 11 28.35 -7.05 -43.73
CA ALA A 11 27.20 -6.51 -43.00
C ALA A 11 27.14 -7.12 -41.61
N LEU A 12 27.51 -6.35 -40.60
CA LEU A 12 27.43 -6.68 -39.18
C LEU A 12 25.97 -6.56 -38.71
N ALA A 13 25.22 -7.67 -38.74
CA ALA A 13 23.89 -7.76 -38.15
C ALA A 13 24.00 -7.89 -36.61
N LEU A 14 24.01 -6.75 -35.91
CA LEU A 14 23.81 -6.71 -34.45
C LEU A 14 22.33 -7.04 -34.16
N LEU A 15 22.06 -8.30 -33.83
CA LEU A 15 20.80 -8.72 -33.22
C LEU A 15 20.74 -8.17 -31.78
N PHE A 16 20.01 -7.07 -31.60
CA PHE A 16 19.62 -6.59 -30.28
C PHE A 16 18.62 -7.57 -29.66
N MET A 17 19.11 -8.46 -28.78
CA MET A 17 18.25 -9.23 -27.90
C MET A 17 17.74 -8.32 -26.78
N MET A 18 16.64 -7.62 -27.01
CA MET A 18 15.90 -6.96 -25.93
C MET A 18 15.34 -8.07 -25.02
N PRO A 19 15.56 -8.02 -23.69
CA PRO A 19 14.96 -8.98 -22.78
C PRO A 19 13.44 -8.88 -22.86
N VAL A 20 12.79 -9.98 -23.23
CA VAL A 20 11.33 -10.07 -23.26
C VAL A 20 10.87 -10.17 -21.81
N GLN A 21 10.22 -9.12 -21.31
CA GLN A 21 9.69 -9.08 -19.96
C GLN A 21 8.37 -9.86 -19.90
N ALA A 22 8.24 -10.73 -18.91
CA ALA A 22 6.98 -11.42 -18.64
C ALA A 22 5.90 -10.41 -18.22
N LEU A 23 4.70 -10.58 -18.76
CA LEU A 23 3.51 -9.81 -18.40
C LEU A 23 3.00 -10.22 -17.03
N SER A 24 2.61 -9.24 -16.23
CA SER A 24 1.85 -9.44 -15.01
C SER A 24 0.34 -9.47 -15.29
N VAL A 25 -0.46 -9.96 -14.33
CA VAL A 25 -1.94 -9.87 -14.37
C VAL A 25 -2.39 -8.42 -14.60
N TYR A 26 -1.65 -7.47 -14.04
CA TYR A 26 -1.94 -6.05 -14.18
C TYR A 26 -1.73 -5.52 -15.59
N ASP A 27 -0.67 -5.95 -16.27
CA ASP A 27 -0.40 -5.55 -17.66
C ASP A 27 -1.52 -6.04 -18.58
N VAL A 28 -2.01 -7.26 -18.36
CA VAL A 28 -3.16 -7.84 -19.09
C VAL A 28 -4.41 -6.98 -18.89
N ILE A 29 -4.72 -6.57 -17.65
CA ILE A 29 -5.86 -5.69 -17.36
C ILE A 29 -5.70 -4.33 -18.05
N GLN A 30 -4.50 -3.73 -18.03
CA GLN A 30 -4.25 -2.46 -18.71
C GLN A 30 -4.41 -2.58 -20.22
N LEU A 31 -3.93 -3.65 -20.84
CA LEU A 31 -4.06 -3.86 -22.28
C LEU A 31 -5.53 -3.99 -22.67
N SER A 32 -6.32 -4.76 -21.91
CA SER A 32 -7.77 -4.85 -22.09
C SER A 32 -8.45 -3.47 -21.99
N GLN A 33 -8.11 -2.66 -20.97
CA GLN A 33 -8.63 -1.30 -20.81
C GLN A 33 -8.20 -0.32 -21.92
N LYS A 34 -7.10 -0.61 -22.62
CA LYS A 34 -6.64 0.13 -23.81
C LYS A 34 -7.26 -0.39 -25.10
N ASN A 35 -8.27 -1.26 -25.02
CA ASN A 35 -8.98 -1.87 -26.14
C ASN A 35 -8.11 -2.75 -27.04
N TYR A 36 -7.05 -3.35 -26.48
CA TYR A 36 -6.39 -4.46 -27.19
C TYR A 36 -7.37 -5.63 -27.25
N SER A 37 -7.39 -6.33 -28.38
CA SER A 37 -8.26 -7.51 -28.51
C SER A 37 -7.75 -8.65 -27.64
N ASP A 38 -8.65 -9.52 -27.16
CA ASP A 38 -8.27 -10.71 -26.40
C ASP A 38 -7.25 -11.58 -27.14
N GLN A 39 -7.34 -11.63 -28.48
CA GLN A 39 -6.39 -12.35 -29.34
C GLN A 39 -4.99 -11.73 -29.32
N ASP A 40 -4.90 -10.40 -29.37
CA ASP A 40 -3.61 -9.69 -29.30
C ASP A 40 -2.95 -9.89 -27.93
N ILE A 41 -3.74 -9.82 -26.86
CA ILE A 41 -3.23 -10.01 -25.50
C ILE A 41 -2.78 -11.47 -25.30
N GLN A 42 -3.54 -12.44 -25.81
CA GLN A 42 -3.14 -13.84 -25.79
C GLN A 42 -1.84 -14.09 -26.57
N ALA A 43 -1.68 -13.48 -27.74
CA ALA A 43 -0.44 -13.56 -28.52
C ALA A 43 0.76 -12.99 -27.75
N LEU A 44 0.57 -11.88 -27.03
CA LEU A 44 1.60 -11.30 -26.17
C LEU A 44 1.95 -12.22 -24.99
N ILE A 45 0.97 -12.82 -24.33
CA ILE A 45 1.19 -13.80 -23.24
C ILE A 45 2.07 -14.97 -23.73
N GLN A 46 1.77 -15.50 -24.91
CA GLN A 46 2.53 -16.59 -25.53
C GLN A 46 3.94 -16.15 -25.94
N ALA A 47 4.07 -15.01 -26.62
CA ALA A 47 5.35 -14.49 -27.08
C ALA A 47 6.33 -14.16 -25.92
N THR A 48 5.78 -13.81 -24.75
CA THR A 48 6.55 -13.47 -23.55
C THR A 48 6.77 -14.66 -22.61
N ASN A 49 6.19 -15.83 -22.90
CA ASN A 49 6.13 -16.98 -21.98
C ASN A 49 5.70 -16.55 -20.57
N SER A 50 4.71 -15.67 -20.49
CA SER A 50 4.23 -15.15 -19.20
C SER A 50 3.54 -16.24 -18.41
N ALA A 51 3.80 -16.30 -17.11
CA ALA A 51 3.14 -17.26 -16.22
C ALA A 51 2.34 -16.57 -15.11
N PHE A 52 1.12 -17.04 -14.86
CA PHE A 52 0.20 -16.42 -13.91
C PHE A 52 -0.21 -17.41 -12.82
N LYS A 53 -0.11 -16.98 -11.56
CA LYS A 53 -0.68 -17.71 -10.42
C LYS A 53 -2.01 -17.07 -10.08
N LEU A 54 -3.11 -17.69 -10.53
CA LEU A 54 -4.48 -17.22 -10.29
C LEU A 54 -5.19 -18.13 -9.30
N GLN A 55 -5.90 -17.54 -8.34
CA GLN A 55 -6.83 -18.23 -7.43
C GLN A 55 -8.26 -18.17 -7.98
N ALA A 56 -9.18 -18.95 -7.40
CA ALA A 56 -10.59 -18.97 -7.83
C ALA A 56 -11.25 -17.58 -7.68
N GLU A 57 -10.88 -16.85 -6.62
CA GLU A 57 -11.35 -15.50 -6.33
C GLU A 57 -10.83 -14.47 -7.35
N ASP A 58 -9.67 -14.73 -7.97
CA ASP A 58 -9.09 -13.86 -8.99
C ASP A 58 -9.85 -13.98 -10.31
N VAL A 59 -10.33 -15.18 -10.66
CA VAL A 59 -11.13 -15.42 -11.87
C VAL A 59 -12.42 -14.58 -11.86
N VAL A 60 -13.12 -14.57 -10.72
CA VAL A 60 -14.34 -13.75 -10.56
C VAL A 60 -14.02 -12.27 -10.73
N GLN A 61 -12.93 -11.79 -10.10
CA GLN A 61 -12.52 -10.39 -10.20
C GLN A 61 -12.10 -9.98 -11.61
N LEU A 62 -11.34 -10.82 -12.32
CA LEU A 62 -10.91 -10.54 -13.69
C LEU A 62 -12.12 -10.40 -14.63
N LYS A 63 -13.14 -11.25 -14.44
CA LYS A 63 -14.40 -11.16 -15.17
C LYS A 63 -15.17 -9.88 -14.84
N GLU A 64 -15.25 -9.49 -13.55
CA GLU A 64 -15.86 -8.22 -13.13
C GLU A 64 -15.10 -6.99 -13.68
N MET A 65 -13.80 -7.11 -13.91
CA MET A 65 -12.96 -6.09 -14.54
C MET A 65 -13.08 -6.05 -16.08
N GLY A 66 -13.95 -6.88 -16.66
CA GLY A 66 -14.26 -6.88 -18.09
C GLY A 66 -13.32 -7.71 -18.96
N LEU A 67 -12.46 -8.56 -18.37
CA LEU A 67 -11.66 -9.50 -19.16
C LEU A 67 -12.55 -10.61 -19.70
N GLY A 68 -12.39 -10.91 -21.00
CA GLY A 68 -13.11 -12.00 -21.64
C GLY A 68 -12.72 -13.37 -21.09
N GLU A 69 -13.69 -14.29 -21.04
CA GLU A 69 -13.48 -15.68 -20.65
C GLU A 69 -12.32 -16.37 -21.41
N PRO A 70 -12.15 -16.18 -22.74
CA PRO A 70 -11.04 -16.79 -23.48
C PRO A 70 -9.67 -16.33 -22.97
N LEU A 71 -9.56 -15.05 -22.59
CA LEU A 71 -8.33 -14.47 -22.06
C LEU A 71 -8.02 -15.00 -20.65
N ILE A 72 -9.02 -15.11 -19.79
CA ILE A 72 -8.86 -15.70 -18.45
C ILE A 72 -8.39 -17.15 -18.56
N GLN A 73 -8.96 -17.94 -19.48
CA GLN A 73 -8.52 -19.31 -19.74
C GLN A 73 -7.08 -19.36 -20.26
N ALA A 74 -6.67 -18.41 -21.11
CA ALA A 74 -5.29 -18.32 -21.56
C ALA A 74 -4.33 -18.07 -20.40
N MET A 75 -4.68 -17.17 -19.47
CA MET A 75 -3.87 -16.91 -18.27
C MET A 75 -3.78 -18.14 -17.35
N LEU A 76 -4.88 -18.88 -17.17
CA LEU A 76 -4.90 -20.12 -16.37
C LEU A 76 -4.06 -21.23 -17.02
N LYS A 77 -4.10 -21.38 -18.34
CA LYS A 77 -3.27 -22.35 -19.08
C LYS A 77 -1.79 -22.00 -19.04
N ALA A 78 -1.47 -20.72 -18.91
CA ALA A 78 -0.12 -20.23 -18.75
C ALA A 78 0.38 -20.32 -17.29
N ALA A 79 -0.34 -21.02 -16.39
CA ALA A 79 0.15 -21.22 -15.03
C ALA A 79 1.57 -21.81 -15.02
N PRO A 80 2.44 -21.39 -14.07
CA PRO A 80 3.77 -21.95 -13.97
C PRO A 80 3.65 -23.47 -13.85
N VAL A 81 4.37 -24.20 -14.69
CA VAL A 81 4.59 -25.62 -14.44
C VAL A 81 5.27 -25.68 -13.07
N GLU A 82 4.58 -26.22 -12.06
CA GLU A 82 5.16 -26.44 -10.75
C GLU A 82 6.44 -27.25 -10.97
N ALA A 83 7.58 -26.59 -10.86
CA ALA A 83 8.85 -27.28 -10.82
C ALA A 83 8.75 -28.19 -9.59
N GLU A 84 8.65 -29.50 -9.82
CA GLU A 84 8.59 -30.53 -8.79
C GLU A 84 9.73 -30.27 -7.79
N ASN A 85 9.37 -29.65 -6.67
CA ASN A 85 10.28 -29.37 -5.59
C ASN A 85 10.75 -30.73 -5.08
N HIS A 86 12.03 -31.03 -5.32
CA HIS A 86 12.71 -32.14 -4.68
C HIS A 86 12.52 -32.01 -3.16
N PRO A 87 12.13 -33.08 -2.46
CA PRO A 87 11.95 -33.04 -1.02
C PRO A 87 13.32 -32.83 -0.35
N ALA A 88 13.60 -31.60 0.05
CA ALA A 88 14.70 -31.31 0.96
C ALA A 88 14.36 -31.92 2.32
N ALA A 89 15.19 -32.88 2.74
CA ALA A 89 15.08 -33.61 3.98
C ALA A 89 14.90 -32.69 5.20
N SER A 90 13.88 -32.99 6.01
CA SER A 90 13.71 -32.47 7.36
C SER A 90 14.90 -32.87 8.22
N VAL A 91 15.67 -31.88 8.69
CA VAL A 91 16.70 -32.08 9.70
C VAL A 91 16.25 -31.37 10.99
N ILE A 92 15.85 -32.22 11.94
CA ILE A 92 16.13 -32.18 13.38
C ILE A 92 15.80 -30.88 14.14
N ASP A 93 14.62 -30.91 14.74
CA ASP A 93 14.31 -30.63 16.15
C ASP A 93 15.46 -30.05 17.01
N GLU A 94 15.49 -28.72 17.16
CA GLU A 94 16.29 -28.04 18.20
C GLU A 94 15.33 -27.37 19.19
N GLN A 95 15.00 -28.15 20.21
CA GLN A 95 14.16 -27.82 21.35
C GLN A 95 14.85 -26.73 22.19
N THR A 96 14.70 -25.48 21.73
CA THR A 96 15.26 -24.30 22.40
C THR A 96 14.42 -23.98 23.64
N HIS A 97 15.07 -24.15 24.79
CA HIS A 97 14.59 -23.80 26.12
C HIS A 97 14.13 -22.32 26.12
N SER A 98 12.82 -22.10 26.21
CA SER A 98 12.21 -20.76 26.23
C SER A 98 12.36 -20.16 27.62
N GLU A 99 13.38 -19.32 27.81
CA GLU A 99 13.44 -18.39 28.94
C GLU A 99 12.26 -17.40 28.81
N PRO A 100 11.45 -17.16 29.87
CA PRO A 100 10.32 -16.24 29.81
C PRO A 100 10.80 -14.86 29.33
N PRO A 101 10.26 -14.32 28.23
CA PRO A 101 10.70 -13.03 27.72
C PRO A 101 10.39 -11.96 28.78
N VAL A 102 11.44 -11.32 29.30
CA VAL A 102 11.32 -10.15 30.16
C VAL A 102 10.46 -9.13 29.41
N PRO A 103 9.36 -8.61 29.99
CA PRO A 103 8.49 -7.65 29.33
C PRO A 103 9.28 -6.39 29.03
N VAL A 104 9.68 -6.23 27.77
CA VAL A 104 10.34 -5.01 27.29
C VAL A 104 9.33 -3.87 27.44
N ALA A 105 9.66 -2.87 28.25
CA ALA A 105 8.81 -1.72 28.50
C ALA A 105 8.41 -1.08 27.16
N GLN A 106 7.14 -1.25 26.78
CA GLN A 106 6.62 -0.75 25.53
C GLN A 106 6.55 0.78 25.60
N LYS A 107 7.29 1.45 24.71
CA LYS A 107 7.30 2.91 24.61
C LYS A 107 5.91 3.40 24.20
N THR A 108 5.26 4.15 25.08
CA THR A 108 3.98 4.80 24.76
C THR A 108 4.19 6.01 23.86
N ILE A 109 3.30 6.17 22.87
CA ILE A 109 3.32 7.25 21.88
C ILE A 109 2.08 8.10 22.12
N ALA A 110 2.27 9.39 22.39
CA ALA A 110 1.17 10.33 22.66
C ALA A 110 0.15 9.81 23.72
N GLY A 111 0.66 9.16 24.78
CA GLY A 111 -0.17 8.59 25.83
C GLY A 111 -0.82 7.24 25.50
N GLY A 112 -0.58 6.66 24.32
CA GLY A 112 -1.15 5.38 23.89
C GLY A 112 -0.20 4.49 23.08
N ARG A 113 -0.78 3.57 22.28
CA ARG A 113 -0.07 2.63 21.40
C ARG A 113 -0.72 2.58 20.02
N PHE A 114 -0.06 1.92 19.07
CA PHE A 114 -0.75 1.48 17.85
C PHE A 114 -1.59 0.25 18.16
N ASP A 115 -2.76 0.16 17.55
CA ASP A 115 -3.66 -0.98 17.66
C ASP A 115 -4.50 -1.10 16.39
N PHE A 116 -5.33 -2.13 16.30
CA PHE A 116 -6.34 -2.22 15.26
C PHE A 116 -7.63 -2.82 15.80
N GLU A 117 -8.76 -2.42 15.20
CA GLU A 117 -10.07 -2.93 15.59
C GLU A 117 -10.93 -3.21 14.35
N ALA A 118 -11.96 -4.05 14.53
CA ALA A 118 -12.96 -4.25 13.50
C ALA A 118 -13.73 -2.94 13.27
N PHE A 119 -13.79 -2.51 12.01
CA PHE A 119 -14.45 -1.28 11.62
C PHE A 119 -15.78 -1.60 10.93
N GLN A 120 -16.88 -1.13 11.52
CA GLN A 120 -18.19 -1.23 10.90
C GLN A 120 -18.51 0.06 10.16
N GLU A 121 -18.52 -0.02 8.84
CA GLU A 121 -18.92 1.08 7.98
C GLU A 121 -20.38 0.90 7.59
N ALA A 122 -21.20 1.94 7.79
CA ALA A 122 -22.57 1.95 7.32
C ALA A 122 -22.58 1.64 5.81
N GLU A 123 -23.49 0.77 5.37
CA GLU A 123 -23.64 0.38 3.95
C GLU A 123 -22.52 -0.51 3.38
N SER A 124 -21.62 -1.05 4.22
CA SER A 124 -20.54 -1.96 3.80
C SER A 124 -20.98 -3.39 3.47
N GLY A 125 -22.21 -3.77 3.82
CA GLY A 125 -22.61 -5.17 3.81
C GLY A 125 -21.77 -6.00 4.79
N SER A 126 -21.67 -7.30 4.56
CA SER A 126 -20.95 -8.26 5.43
C SER A 126 -19.43 -8.27 5.26
N HIS A 127 -18.84 -7.25 4.62
CA HIS A 127 -17.40 -7.17 4.44
C HIS A 127 -16.71 -6.74 5.74
N HIS A 128 -15.70 -7.50 6.16
CA HIS A 128 -14.88 -7.18 7.32
C HIS A 128 -13.85 -6.12 6.97
N HIS A 129 -13.94 -4.94 7.59
CA HIS A 129 -12.93 -3.89 7.53
C HIS A 129 -12.23 -3.79 8.87
N ASN A 130 -10.99 -3.32 8.88
CA ASN A 130 -10.28 -3.03 10.13
C ASN A 130 -9.70 -1.61 10.10
N ALA A 131 -9.89 -0.86 11.17
CA ALA A 131 -9.25 0.43 11.36
C ALA A 131 -7.89 0.24 12.05
N VAL A 132 -6.87 0.96 11.58
CA VAL A 132 -5.59 1.11 12.27
C VAL A 132 -5.68 2.34 13.15
N ILE A 133 -5.32 2.19 14.43
CA ILE A 133 -5.53 3.20 15.48
C ILE A 133 -4.18 3.63 16.03
N LEU A 134 -4.04 4.92 16.34
CA LEU A 134 -2.94 5.47 17.12
C LEU A 134 -3.49 6.20 18.34
N ALA A 135 -3.18 5.69 19.53
CA ALA A 135 -3.59 6.29 20.79
C ALA A 135 -5.09 6.65 20.83
N GLY A 136 -5.93 5.71 20.37
CA GLY A 136 -7.39 5.82 20.29
C GLY A 136 -7.96 6.65 19.14
N VAL A 137 -7.12 7.20 18.26
CA VAL A 137 -7.56 7.91 17.05
C VAL A 137 -7.40 7.02 15.82
N GLN A 138 -8.46 6.88 15.03
CA GLN A 138 -8.43 6.11 13.77
C GLN A 138 -7.56 6.82 12.73
N LEU A 139 -6.53 6.14 12.25
CA LEU A 139 -5.60 6.66 11.25
C LEU A 139 -6.07 6.38 9.82
N LEU A 140 -6.44 5.12 9.56
CA LEU A 140 -6.89 4.66 8.25
C LEU A 140 -7.74 3.40 8.39
N VAL A 141 -8.55 3.11 7.38
CA VAL A 141 -9.40 1.91 7.31
C VAL A 141 -8.93 1.01 6.19
N LEU A 142 -8.56 -0.23 6.52
CA LEU A 142 -8.20 -1.26 5.57
C LEU A 142 -9.47 -2.03 5.17
N ARG A 143 -9.70 -2.15 3.86
CA ARG A 143 -10.90 -2.80 3.30
C ARG A 143 -10.61 -4.04 2.46
N ALA A 144 -9.36 -4.25 2.06
CA ALA A 144 -8.91 -5.42 1.32
C ALA A 144 -7.85 -6.21 2.09
N THR A 145 -7.74 -7.50 1.78
CA THR A 145 -6.74 -8.39 2.39
C THR A 145 -5.33 -8.14 1.86
N GLY A 146 -5.20 -7.64 0.62
CA GLY A 146 -3.88 -7.54 -0.04
C GLY A 146 -3.26 -8.93 -0.18
N GLU A 147 -1.99 -9.07 0.19
CA GLU A 147 -1.26 -10.36 0.20
C GLU A 147 -1.52 -11.18 1.48
N PHE A 148 -2.38 -10.72 2.39
CA PHE A 148 -2.63 -11.38 3.66
C PHE A 148 -3.86 -12.30 3.59
N THR A 149 -3.97 -13.21 4.54
CA THR A 149 -5.11 -14.15 4.65
C THR A 149 -6.41 -13.47 5.10
N SER A 150 -6.34 -12.32 5.75
CA SER A 150 -7.50 -11.53 6.18
C SER A 150 -7.16 -10.05 6.33
N VAL A 151 -8.18 -9.20 6.38
CA VAL A 151 -8.02 -7.76 6.63
C VAL A 151 -7.45 -7.51 8.03
N ALA A 152 -7.81 -8.34 9.00
CA ALA A 152 -7.26 -8.29 10.35
C ALA A 152 -5.76 -8.65 10.39
N ALA A 153 -5.34 -9.70 9.69
CA ALA A 153 -3.92 -10.06 9.59
C ALA A 153 -3.10 -8.95 8.91
N ARG A 154 -3.68 -8.27 7.91
CA ARG A 154 -3.07 -7.10 7.29
C ARG A 154 -2.95 -5.93 8.28
N ALA A 155 -4.00 -5.64 9.05
CA ALA A 155 -4.01 -4.57 10.04
C ALA A 155 -2.95 -4.80 11.14
N ASP A 156 -2.86 -6.02 11.66
CA ASP A 156 -1.82 -6.44 12.62
C ASP A 156 -0.40 -6.21 12.07
N ALA A 157 -0.16 -6.63 10.81
CA ALA A 157 1.13 -6.42 10.17
C ALA A 157 1.47 -4.92 10.01
N VAL A 158 0.48 -4.08 9.68
CA VAL A 158 0.66 -2.62 9.59
C VAL A 158 0.99 -2.03 10.96
N VAL A 159 0.29 -2.43 12.02
CA VAL A 159 0.56 -2.00 13.41
C VAL A 159 2.00 -2.34 13.80
N LYS A 160 2.44 -3.59 13.63
CA LYS A 160 3.82 -4.02 13.93
C LYS A 160 4.87 -3.21 13.18
N ARG A 161 4.60 -2.86 11.91
CA ARG A 161 5.50 -2.02 11.09
C ARG A 161 5.55 -0.58 11.56
N LEU A 162 4.41 -0.02 12.01
CA LEU A 162 4.35 1.31 12.62
C LEU A 162 5.08 1.36 13.96
N GLU A 163 4.93 0.34 14.81
CA GLU A 163 5.68 0.22 16.07
C GLU A 163 7.20 0.12 15.82
N ARG A 164 7.61 -0.64 14.80
CA ARG A 164 9.00 -0.66 14.36
C ARG A 164 9.47 0.72 13.91
N ALA A 165 8.66 1.45 13.13
CA ALA A 165 8.98 2.81 12.71
C ALA A 165 9.19 3.76 13.92
N VAL A 166 8.43 3.59 15.00
CA VAL A 166 8.61 4.39 16.23
C VAL A 166 9.94 4.13 16.90
N SER A 167 10.35 2.86 16.90
CA SER A 167 11.65 2.45 17.44
C SER A 167 12.82 3.05 16.65
N MET A 168 12.59 3.42 15.38
CA MET A 168 13.56 4.11 14.53
C MET A 168 13.57 5.64 14.72
N GLY A 169 12.61 6.20 15.47
CA GLY A 169 12.58 7.61 15.84
C GLY A 169 11.88 8.53 14.83
N ALA A 170 12.41 9.73 14.65
CA ALA A 170 11.82 10.73 13.76
C ALA A 170 11.97 10.32 12.29
N GLY A 171 10.94 10.57 11.49
CA GLY A 171 10.91 10.23 10.07
C GLY A 171 9.67 10.79 9.39
N THR A 172 9.49 10.40 8.13
CA THR A 172 8.35 10.78 7.29
C THR A 172 7.86 9.60 6.45
N PHE A 173 6.59 9.63 6.08
CA PHE A 173 6.02 8.63 5.17
C PHE A 173 6.00 9.19 3.76
N HIS A 174 6.29 8.32 2.79
CA HIS A 174 6.22 8.66 1.37
C HIS A 174 5.56 7.53 0.60
N ALA A 175 4.77 7.89 -0.40
CA ALA A 175 4.29 6.94 -1.39
C ALA A 175 5.41 6.56 -2.36
N THR A 176 5.52 5.28 -2.68
CA THR A 176 6.42 4.77 -3.71
C THR A 176 5.67 3.90 -4.70
N ALA A 177 6.16 3.86 -5.94
CA ALA A 177 5.72 2.93 -6.97
C ALA A 177 6.93 2.09 -7.37
N ALA A 178 7.08 0.91 -6.76
CA ALA A 178 8.18 0.00 -7.05
C ALA A 178 7.61 -1.30 -7.62
N GLY A 179 8.00 -1.63 -8.86
CA GLY A 179 7.56 -2.86 -9.52
C GLY A 179 6.05 -2.97 -9.74
N GLY A 180 5.38 -1.85 -10.06
CA GLY A 180 3.92 -1.82 -10.26
C GLY A 180 3.10 -1.82 -8.97
N ASN A 181 3.74 -2.02 -7.82
CA ASN A 181 3.10 -1.97 -6.51
C ASN A 181 3.22 -0.57 -5.92
N HIS A 182 2.08 -0.03 -5.49
CA HIS A 182 2.02 1.24 -4.78
C HIS A 182 2.09 0.96 -3.28
N ALA A 183 3.01 1.61 -2.58
CA ALA A 183 3.22 1.36 -1.16
C ALA A 183 3.46 2.66 -0.41
N VAL A 184 3.14 2.65 0.89
CA VAL A 184 3.55 3.68 1.83
C VAL A 184 4.79 3.18 2.56
N MET A 185 5.86 3.95 2.49
CA MET A 185 7.16 3.64 3.07
C MET A 185 7.49 4.68 4.14
N PHE A 186 8.07 4.25 5.25
CA PHE A 186 8.59 5.15 6.28
C PHE A 186 10.10 5.32 6.13
N TYR A 187 10.55 6.57 6.10
CA TYR A 187 11.95 6.97 6.00
C TYR A 187 12.37 7.59 7.34
N ALA A 188 13.06 6.81 8.17
CA ALA A 188 13.65 7.33 9.39
C ALA A 188 14.86 8.21 9.05
N ARG A 189 15.09 9.27 9.84
CA ARG A 189 16.26 10.15 9.64
C ARG A 189 17.60 9.44 9.86
N SER A 190 17.60 8.37 10.64
CA SER A 190 18.79 7.66 11.12
C SER A 190 18.98 6.27 10.51
N ALA A 191 18.15 5.87 9.53
CA ALA A 191 18.22 4.52 8.96
C ALA A 191 18.47 4.54 7.47
N ASP A 192 19.35 3.66 7.02
CA ASP A 192 19.73 3.54 5.60
C ASP A 192 18.64 2.91 4.72
N LYS A 193 17.70 2.19 5.33
CA LYS A 193 16.65 1.46 4.62
C LYS A 193 15.26 1.90 5.09
N PRO A 194 14.36 2.27 4.17
CA PRO A 194 12.98 2.56 4.52
C PRO A 194 12.25 1.30 4.95
N VAL A 195 11.23 1.47 5.79
CA VAL A 195 10.33 0.39 6.20
C VAL A 195 9.06 0.45 5.35
N SER A 196 8.72 -0.65 4.67
CA SER A 196 7.41 -0.76 4.02
C SER A 196 6.34 -0.89 5.09
N ILE A 197 5.40 0.05 5.12
CA ILE A 197 4.32 0.10 6.10
C ILE A 197 3.13 -0.69 5.57
N LEU A 198 2.66 -0.31 4.39
CA LEU A 198 1.54 -0.97 3.73
C LEU A 198 1.68 -0.89 2.21
N GLN A 199 1.16 -1.91 1.52
CA GLN A 199 0.95 -1.88 0.08
C GLN A 199 -0.52 -1.55 -0.22
N VAL A 200 -0.77 -0.90 -1.34
CA VAL A 200 -2.08 -0.46 -1.82
C VAL A 200 -2.42 -1.21 -3.09
N SER A 201 -3.40 -2.11 -2.99
CA SER A 201 -3.90 -2.87 -4.14
C SER A 201 -4.98 -2.11 -4.91
N HIS A 202 -5.24 -2.54 -6.15
CA HIS A 202 -6.39 -2.07 -6.94
C HIS A 202 -7.72 -2.30 -6.23
N ARG A 203 -7.87 -3.44 -5.55
CA ARG A 203 -9.06 -3.77 -4.78
C ARG A 203 -9.30 -2.79 -3.63
N GLU A 204 -8.23 -2.39 -2.92
CA GLU A 204 -8.32 -1.37 -1.86
C GLU A 204 -8.73 -0.01 -2.43
N ALA A 205 -8.07 0.43 -3.51
CA ALA A 205 -8.39 1.71 -4.17
C ALA A 205 -9.84 1.73 -4.68
N HIS A 206 -10.31 0.63 -5.27
CA HIS A 206 -11.69 0.48 -5.71
C HIS A 206 -12.70 0.54 -4.55
N ALA A 207 -12.38 -0.07 -3.40
CA ALA A 207 -13.22 0.03 -2.21
C ALA A 207 -13.36 1.49 -1.73
N TYR A 208 -12.26 2.26 -1.74
CA TYR A 208 -12.29 3.70 -1.46
C TYR A 208 -13.02 4.51 -2.53
N GLN A 209 -12.92 4.15 -3.82
CA GLN A 209 -13.65 4.80 -4.91
C GLN A 209 -15.17 4.71 -4.70
N LYS A 210 -15.68 3.54 -4.31
CA LYS A 210 -17.12 3.33 -4.05
C LYS A 210 -17.68 4.29 -2.98
N ARG A 211 -16.87 4.66 -1.99
CA ARG A 211 -17.29 5.50 -0.86
C ARG A 211 -17.02 6.99 -1.07
N SER A 212 -15.91 7.30 -1.70
CA SER A 212 -15.51 8.68 -1.93
C SER A 212 -16.32 9.35 -3.05
N GLY A 213 -16.97 8.59 -3.94
CA GLY A 213 -17.69 9.17 -5.08
C GLY A 213 -16.77 9.75 -6.17
N ARG A 214 -15.45 9.58 -6.01
CA ARG A 214 -14.43 9.98 -6.99
C ARG A 214 -13.63 8.78 -7.46
N LYS A 215 -12.99 8.92 -8.62
CA LYS A 215 -12.00 7.92 -9.07
C LYS A 215 -10.84 7.87 -8.09
N VAL A 216 -10.59 6.71 -7.50
CA VAL A 216 -9.44 6.46 -6.59
C VAL A 216 -8.55 5.40 -7.20
N THR A 217 -7.31 5.78 -7.51
CA THR A 217 -6.28 4.86 -8.00
C THR A 217 -5.38 4.43 -6.84
N PRO A 218 -4.66 3.29 -6.96
CA PRO A 218 -3.68 2.90 -5.96
C PRO A 218 -2.60 3.96 -5.70
N VAL A 219 -2.17 4.69 -6.75
CA VAL A 219 -1.23 5.83 -6.62
C VAL A 219 -1.84 6.92 -5.73
N LEU A 220 -3.07 7.33 -6.02
CA LEU A 220 -3.76 8.40 -5.27
C LEU A 220 -3.94 8.01 -3.81
N LEU A 221 -4.38 6.78 -3.55
CA LEU A 221 -4.62 6.30 -2.20
C LEU A 221 -3.30 6.13 -1.42
N ALA A 222 -2.23 5.64 -2.06
CA ALA A 222 -0.91 5.56 -1.43
C ALA A 222 -0.37 6.96 -1.07
N ALA A 223 -0.49 7.94 -1.98
CA ALA A 223 -0.10 9.32 -1.72
C ALA A 223 -0.88 9.89 -0.53
N TYR A 224 -2.21 9.77 -0.57
CA TYR A 224 -3.09 10.24 0.49
C TYR A 224 -2.75 9.63 1.87
N TRP A 225 -2.64 8.30 1.93
CA TRP A 225 -2.28 7.62 3.18
C TRP A 225 -0.88 7.99 3.67
N SER A 226 0.08 8.25 2.78
CA SER A 226 1.41 8.71 3.18
C SER A 226 1.39 10.11 3.81
N ASP A 227 0.55 11.02 3.30
CA ASP A 227 0.41 12.36 3.86
C ASP A 227 -0.35 12.32 5.19
N LEU A 228 -1.46 11.56 5.24
CA LEU A 228 -2.25 11.39 6.45
C LEU A 228 -1.41 10.82 7.60
N LEU A 229 -0.66 9.74 7.34
CA LEU A 229 0.24 9.14 8.33
C LEU A 229 1.35 10.11 8.75
N SER A 230 1.91 10.88 7.81
CA SER A 230 2.94 11.88 8.12
C SER A 230 2.42 13.02 9.01
N ASP A 231 1.19 13.49 8.80
CA ASP A 231 0.60 14.52 9.64
C ASP A 231 0.26 14.00 11.04
N TYR A 232 -0.34 12.81 11.17
CA TYR A 232 -0.54 12.18 12.49
C TYR A 232 0.79 11.92 13.20
N TRP A 233 1.82 11.47 12.49
CA TRP A 233 3.16 11.29 13.05
C TRP A 233 3.77 12.60 13.51
N SER A 234 3.56 13.67 12.75
CA SER A 234 4.01 15.01 13.12
C SER A 234 3.38 15.47 14.43
N ILE A 235 2.09 15.24 14.62
CA ILE A 235 1.35 15.59 15.84
C ILE A 235 1.80 14.72 17.03
N ALA A 236 1.74 13.39 16.87
CA ALA A 236 1.89 12.45 17.97
C ALA A 236 3.35 12.25 18.38
N ILE A 237 4.27 12.21 17.41
CA ILE A 237 5.67 11.81 17.62
C ILE A 237 6.60 13.02 17.54
N ASN A 238 6.54 13.79 16.45
CA ASN A 238 7.44 14.92 16.26
C ASN A 238 7.02 16.16 17.05
N LYS A 239 5.76 16.20 17.54
CA LYS A 239 5.17 17.33 18.29
C LYS A 239 5.16 18.63 17.49
N THR A 240 4.98 18.52 16.17
CA THR A 240 4.92 19.65 15.24
C THR A 240 3.53 19.74 14.60
N ALA A 241 3.18 20.94 14.15
CA ALA A 241 1.93 21.14 13.40
C ALA A 241 1.94 20.27 12.12
N PRO A 242 0.77 19.71 11.73
CA PRO A 242 0.61 19.03 10.45
C PRO A 242 0.76 20.04 9.32
N ASN A 243 1.22 19.58 8.15
CA ASN A 243 1.46 20.48 7.02
C ASN A 243 1.13 19.88 5.65
N ARG A 244 0.84 18.59 5.55
CA ARG A 244 0.65 17.95 4.23
C ARG A 244 -0.79 17.99 3.76
N LEU A 245 -1.73 17.82 4.67
CA LEU A 245 -3.15 17.89 4.40
C LEU A 245 -3.79 19.19 4.90
N ALA A 246 -3.01 20.12 5.46
CA ALA A 246 -3.53 21.36 6.05
C ALA A 246 -4.36 22.22 5.07
N ASP A 247 -4.04 22.16 3.77
CA ASP A 247 -4.74 22.92 2.71
C ASP A 247 -5.89 22.14 2.06
N VAL A 248 -6.08 20.87 2.44
CA VAL A 248 -7.15 20.00 1.92
C VAL A 248 -8.39 20.17 2.79
N HIS A 249 -9.56 20.13 2.19
CA HIS A 249 -10.85 20.11 2.88
C HIS A 249 -10.87 18.96 3.88
N ASP A 250 -11.42 19.23 5.07
CA ASP A 250 -11.33 18.39 6.27
C ASP A 250 -9.94 18.34 6.94
N GLY A 251 -8.84 18.74 6.29
CA GLY A 251 -7.49 18.71 6.85
C GLY A 251 -7.21 19.74 7.95
N GLU A 252 -7.98 20.83 7.98
CA GLU A 252 -8.02 21.81 9.09
C GLU A 252 -8.24 21.15 10.47
N VAL A 253 -8.88 19.98 10.49
CA VAL A 253 -9.14 19.23 11.71
C VAL A 253 -7.88 18.67 12.34
N LEU A 254 -6.84 18.38 11.54
CA LEU A 254 -5.55 17.92 12.05
C LEU A 254 -4.84 19.07 12.79
N THR A 255 -4.98 20.30 12.29
CA THR A 255 -4.49 21.51 12.98
C THR A 255 -5.23 21.73 14.29
N ALA A 256 -6.56 21.59 14.30
CA ALA A 256 -7.36 21.67 15.52
C ALA A 256 -6.99 20.58 16.53
N LEU A 257 -6.79 19.33 16.07
CA LEU A 257 -6.32 18.22 16.90
C LEU A 257 -4.95 18.53 17.51
N HIS A 258 -4.01 19.06 16.72
CA HIS A 258 -2.69 19.47 17.21
C HIS A 258 -2.79 20.54 18.30
N GLN A 259 -3.59 21.59 18.08
CA GLN A 259 -3.78 22.66 19.06
C GLN A 259 -4.38 22.11 20.36
N GLN A 260 -5.44 21.31 20.26
CA GLN A 260 -6.09 20.69 21.42
C GLN A 260 -5.14 19.75 22.17
N TRP A 261 -4.30 19.02 21.43
CA TRP A 261 -3.27 18.14 21.99
C TRP A 261 -2.18 18.91 22.75
N GLN A 262 -1.73 20.06 22.22
CA GLN A 262 -0.75 20.91 22.90
C GLN A 262 -1.33 21.49 24.20
N THR A 263 -2.58 21.94 24.21
CA THR A 263 -3.24 22.46 25.43
C THR A 263 -3.41 21.37 26.49
N SER A 264 -3.74 20.14 26.09
CA SER A 264 -4.00 19.04 27.02
C SER A 264 -2.73 18.51 27.70
N ARG A 265 -1.56 18.70 27.09
CA ARG A 265 -0.27 18.19 27.58
C ARG A 265 0.23 18.81 28.88
N GLU A 266 -0.35 19.93 29.30
CA GLU A 266 -0.11 20.47 30.64
C GLU A 266 -0.58 19.49 31.73
N THR A 267 -1.39 18.48 31.36
CA THR A 267 -1.77 17.36 32.23
C THR A 267 -0.96 16.09 31.88
N THR A 268 -0.35 15.48 32.88
CA THR A 268 0.63 14.38 32.76
C THR A 268 0.09 13.08 32.17
N SER A 269 -1.23 12.96 31.99
CA SER A 269 -1.92 11.75 31.49
C SER A 269 -2.66 11.95 30.16
N ALA A 270 -2.61 13.13 29.55
CA ALA A 270 -3.40 13.40 28.36
C ALA A 270 -3.04 12.40 27.24
N GLN A 271 -4.06 11.76 26.67
CA GLN A 271 -3.94 10.90 25.49
C GLN A 271 -4.40 11.65 24.24
N LEU A 272 -3.86 11.29 23.08
CA LEU A 272 -4.29 11.89 21.80
C LEU A 272 -5.81 11.70 21.58
N ALA A 273 -6.37 10.57 22.03
CA ALA A 273 -7.81 10.33 22.03
C ALA A 273 -8.60 11.38 22.82
N ASP A 274 -8.10 11.80 23.99
CA ASP A 274 -8.79 12.81 24.82
C ASP A 274 -8.85 14.14 24.06
N ALA A 275 -7.74 14.53 23.42
CA ALA A 275 -7.72 15.71 22.57
C ALA A 275 -8.70 15.60 21.39
N ALA A 276 -8.80 14.43 20.76
CA ALA A 276 -9.77 14.21 19.68
C ALA A 276 -11.23 14.27 20.17
N GLN A 277 -11.53 13.75 21.36
CA GLN A 277 -12.87 13.78 21.97
C GLN A 277 -13.31 15.18 22.39
N LEU A 278 -12.36 16.06 22.70
CA LEU A 278 -12.64 17.46 23.06
C LEU A 278 -12.93 18.35 21.84
N LEU A 279 -12.68 17.87 20.61
CA LEU A 279 -13.04 18.61 19.41
C LEU A 279 -14.56 18.72 19.26
N PRO A 280 -15.10 19.80 18.65
CA PRO A 280 -16.49 19.86 18.22
C PRO A 280 -16.93 18.62 17.42
N ARG A 281 -18.17 18.15 17.62
CA ARG A 281 -18.69 16.94 16.94
C ARG A 281 -18.47 16.92 15.43
N ARG A 282 -18.62 18.07 14.75
CA ARG A 282 -18.37 18.19 13.31
C ARG A 282 -16.90 17.88 12.97
N GLN A 283 -15.96 18.37 13.76
CA GLN A 283 -14.54 18.08 13.61
C GLN A 283 -14.24 16.60 13.92
N GLN A 284 -14.85 16.01 14.94
CA GLN A 284 -14.72 14.56 15.17
C GLN A 284 -15.16 13.74 13.95
N GLN A 285 -16.27 14.13 13.30
CA GLN A 285 -16.72 13.49 12.05
C GLN A 285 -15.75 13.73 10.88
N HIS A 286 -15.10 14.89 10.81
CA HIS A 286 -14.07 15.18 9.80
C HIS A 286 -12.85 14.28 9.99
N LEU A 287 -12.40 14.06 11.24
CA LEU A 287 -11.32 13.10 11.54
C LEU A 287 -11.66 11.68 11.08
N LEU A 288 -12.88 11.21 11.39
CA LEU A 288 -13.35 9.90 10.95
C LEU A 288 -13.43 9.81 9.41
N ARG A 289 -13.87 10.89 8.76
CA ARG A 289 -13.88 10.99 7.29
C ARG A 289 -12.48 10.92 6.69
N LEU A 290 -11.48 11.54 7.29
CA LEU A 290 -10.10 11.45 6.81
C LEU A 290 -9.58 9.99 6.83
N ALA A 291 -9.90 9.22 7.86
CA ALA A 291 -9.48 7.80 7.92
C ALA A 291 -10.21 6.93 6.86
N SER A 292 -11.47 7.25 6.56
CA SER A 292 -12.36 6.39 5.77
C SER A 292 -12.49 6.80 4.29
N THR A 293 -12.21 8.04 3.93
CA THR A 293 -12.43 8.56 2.56
C THR A 293 -11.22 9.34 2.05
N VAL A 294 -11.09 9.45 0.72
CA VAL A 294 -10.13 10.35 0.09
C VAL A 294 -10.87 11.66 -0.22
N PRO A 295 -10.48 12.81 0.37
CA PRO A 295 -11.09 14.11 0.08
C PRO A 295 -11.09 14.42 -1.42
N HIS A 296 -12.12 15.11 -1.93
CA HIS A 296 -12.29 15.37 -3.37
C HIS A 296 -11.23 16.30 -3.97
N ASP A 297 -10.74 17.21 -3.14
CA ASP A 297 -9.75 18.21 -3.45
C ASP A 297 -8.32 17.75 -3.17
N PHE A 298 -8.13 16.54 -2.62
CA PHE A 298 -6.81 15.92 -2.57
C PHE A 298 -6.31 15.64 -4.00
N LEU A 299 -5.19 16.25 -4.36
CA LEU A 299 -4.53 16.10 -5.65
C LEU A 299 -3.08 15.65 -5.45
N ILE A 300 -2.60 14.72 -6.28
CA ILE A 300 -1.20 14.33 -6.26
C ILE A 300 -0.36 15.47 -6.84
N ASN A 301 0.25 16.28 -5.98
CA ASN A 301 1.31 17.20 -6.35
C ASN A 301 2.69 16.47 -6.45
N ARG A 302 3.65 17.04 -7.17
CA ARG A 302 5.01 16.47 -7.32
C ARG A 302 5.73 16.28 -5.98
N THR A 303 5.37 17.06 -4.96
CA THR A 303 5.87 16.96 -3.59
C THR A 303 5.49 15.64 -2.90
N HIS A 304 4.48 14.92 -3.39
CA HIS A 304 4.06 13.64 -2.82
C HIS A 304 4.79 12.44 -3.44
N LEU A 305 5.35 12.62 -4.64
CA LEU A 305 6.10 11.58 -5.38
C LEU A 305 7.62 11.76 -5.25
N VAL A 306 8.07 12.43 -4.18
CA VAL A 306 9.49 12.74 -3.98
C VAL A 306 10.32 11.48 -4.17
N LYS A 307 11.26 11.55 -5.12
CA LYS A 307 12.27 10.52 -5.31
C LYS A 307 13.01 10.39 -3.97
N PRO A 308 13.01 9.21 -3.34
CA PRO A 308 13.67 9.04 -2.06
C PRO A 308 15.13 9.51 -2.14
N PRO A 309 15.67 10.07 -1.04
CA PRO A 309 17.06 10.52 -0.99
C PRO A 309 18.05 9.41 -1.36
#